data_AF-A0A3D1DIB0-F1
#
_entry.id   AF-A0A3D1DIB0-F1
#
_cell.length_a   1.000
_cell.length_b   1.000
_cell.length_c   1.000
_cell.angle_alpha   90.00
_cell.angle_beta   90.00
_cell.angle_gamma   90.00
#
_symmetry.space_group_name_H-M   'P 1'
#
loop_
_entity.id
_entity.type
_entity.pdbx_description
1 polymer ?
#
loop_
_entity_poly.entity_id
_entity_poly.type
_entity_poly.pdbx_seq_one_letter_code
_entity_poly.pdbx_strand_id
1 'polypeptide(L)'
;MSGDAIQSVLQEDRQFPPPEAFSADAHISSEEQYQEMWQRAKDDPDGFWGELARENLDWFEPFEQVSEGDMPDTKWFTGGKLNVTHNCLDRHLENWRKNKAAIIWEGEPGDTRVLRYQDLHREVCRFANVLKQLGIETGDRVTLYMPMIPELAIAMLACARIGAVHSIIFGGFSADAVAERNNDAQAKLVVTADAGWRRGKELPLKEAVDKSLEKSPSVEKVVVVRRTGYEVEMVPDRDYWWHELMEGASIECEATPLDSEHPLFILYTSGSTGKPKGVLHTTAGYLLGTTMTSRWVFDLKDDDTYWCTADIGWITGHSY
;
A
#
# COMPACT_ATOMS: atom_id res chain seq x y z
N MET A 1 -4.58 45.35 -19.66
CA MET A 1 -3.50 44.53 -20.25
C MET A 1 -3.05 43.54 -19.19
N SER A 2 -3.51 42.30 -19.28
CA SER A 2 -3.01 41.16 -18.51
C SER A 2 -3.82 39.93 -18.91
N GLY A 3 -3.17 38.86 -19.32
CA GLY A 3 -3.77 37.54 -19.18
C GLY A 3 -3.63 36.52 -20.31
N ASP A 4 -2.71 36.66 -21.27
CA ASP A 4 -2.31 35.50 -22.09
C ASP A 4 -1.01 34.91 -21.52
N ALA A 5 -1.14 34.20 -20.41
CA ALA A 5 -0.05 33.41 -19.85
C ALA A 5 -0.31 31.93 -20.19
N ILE A 6 0.58 31.38 -21.03
CA ILE A 6 0.63 30.02 -21.59
C ILE A 6 -0.32 29.80 -22.80
N GLN A 7 0.12 30.22 -23.99
CA GLN A 7 -0.41 29.68 -25.24
C GLN A 7 0.26 28.32 -25.52
N SER A 8 -0.50 27.23 -25.37
CA SER A 8 -0.09 25.94 -25.95
C SER A 8 -0.04 26.09 -27.46
N VAL A 9 1.15 25.98 -28.05
CA VAL A 9 1.37 26.12 -29.50
C VAL A 9 0.95 24.87 -30.28
N LEU A 10 0.67 23.77 -29.56
CA LEU A 10 0.13 22.53 -30.09
C LEU A 10 -1.34 22.45 -29.68
N GLN A 11 -2.23 22.68 -30.65
CA GLN A 11 -3.62 22.24 -30.58
C GLN A 11 -3.67 20.87 -31.26
N GLU A 12 -4.03 19.85 -30.49
CA GLU A 12 -4.13 18.47 -30.94
C GLU A 12 -5.61 18.07 -30.90
N ASP A 13 -6.24 18.01 -32.07
CA ASP A 13 -7.68 17.70 -32.22
C ASP A 13 -7.93 16.27 -32.68
N ARG A 14 -6.88 15.46 -32.91
CA ARG A 14 -7.06 14.06 -33.35
C ARG A 14 -7.70 13.24 -32.23
N GLN A 15 -8.71 12.46 -32.60
CA GLN A 15 -9.36 11.49 -31.73
C GLN A 15 -8.99 10.08 -32.16
N PHE A 16 -8.75 9.22 -31.19
CA PHE A 16 -8.37 7.82 -31.39
C PHE A 16 -9.41 6.94 -30.70
N PRO A 17 -10.44 6.46 -31.44
CA PRO A 17 -11.43 5.58 -30.85
C PRO A 17 -10.77 4.24 -30.45
N PRO A 18 -11.23 3.62 -29.36
CA PRO A 18 -10.77 2.29 -28.99
C PRO A 18 -11.15 1.26 -30.07
N PRO A 19 -10.36 0.19 -30.26
CA PRO A 19 -10.75 -0.91 -31.14
C PRO A 19 -12.07 -1.55 -30.67
N GLU A 20 -12.99 -1.85 -31.60
CA GLU A 20 -14.32 -2.41 -31.27
C GLU A 20 -14.25 -3.68 -30.39
N ALA A 21 -13.29 -4.57 -30.68
CA ALA A 21 -13.09 -5.80 -29.92
C ALA A 21 -12.67 -5.54 -28.46
N PHE A 22 -11.93 -4.46 -28.20
CA PHE A 22 -11.58 -4.06 -26.84
C PHE A 22 -12.80 -3.48 -26.11
N SER A 23 -13.52 -2.56 -26.76
CA SER A 23 -14.73 -1.94 -26.18
C SER A 23 -15.81 -2.96 -25.81
N ALA A 24 -15.98 -4.02 -26.61
CA ALA A 24 -16.98 -5.07 -26.34
C ALA A 24 -16.72 -5.88 -25.06
N ASP A 25 -15.46 -5.92 -24.57
CA ASP A 25 -15.04 -6.68 -23.38
C ASP A 25 -14.66 -5.76 -22.19
N ALA A 26 -14.61 -4.45 -22.40
CA ALA A 26 -14.25 -3.47 -21.38
C ALA A 26 -15.29 -3.40 -20.25
N HIS A 27 -14.84 -3.10 -19.02
CA HIS A 27 -15.74 -2.87 -17.87
C HIS A 27 -16.68 -1.67 -18.11
N ILE A 28 -16.23 -0.69 -18.90
CA ILE A 28 -17.05 0.41 -19.43
C ILE A 28 -16.97 0.33 -20.95
N SER A 29 -18.05 -0.14 -21.57
CA SER A 29 -18.08 -0.59 -22.96
C SER A 29 -18.47 0.50 -23.96
N SER A 30 -19.02 1.63 -23.50
CA SER A 30 -19.46 2.72 -24.35
C SER A 30 -19.38 4.09 -23.66
N GLU A 31 -19.32 5.15 -24.48
CA GLU A 31 -19.41 6.54 -23.99
C GLU A 31 -20.75 6.79 -23.29
N GLU A 32 -21.85 6.21 -23.79
CA GLU A 32 -23.17 6.33 -23.17
C GLU A 32 -23.17 5.76 -21.74
N GLN A 33 -22.62 4.56 -21.55
CA GLN A 33 -22.48 3.94 -20.23
C GLN A 33 -21.61 4.80 -19.29
N TYR A 34 -20.49 5.33 -19.80
CA TYR A 34 -19.64 6.24 -19.05
C TYR A 34 -20.41 7.49 -18.58
N GLN A 35 -21.17 8.14 -19.49
CA GLN A 35 -21.95 9.34 -19.17
C GLN A 35 -23.08 9.05 -18.17
N GLU A 36 -23.75 7.90 -18.28
CA GLU A 36 -24.76 7.47 -17.31
C GLU A 36 -24.16 7.27 -15.91
N MET A 37 -23.03 6.56 -15.83
CA MET A 37 -22.31 6.37 -14.57
C MET A 37 -21.87 7.71 -13.98
N TRP A 38 -21.34 8.61 -14.82
CA TRP A 38 -20.88 9.91 -14.37
C TRP A 38 -22.04 10.77 -13.85
N GLN A 39 -23.14 10.84 -14.60
CA GLN A 39 -24.32 11.59 -14.18
C GLN A 39 -24.90 11.03 -12.87
N ARG A 40 -24.94 9.70 -12.70
CA ARG A 40 -25.38 9.06 -11.45
C ARG A 40 -24.46 9.42 -10.28
N ALA A 41 -23.14 9.33 -10.45
CA ALA A 41 -22.19 9.67 -9.37
C ALA A 41 -22.27 11.15 -8.97
N LYS A 42 -22.66 12.03 -9.89
CA LYS A 42 -22.87 13.46 -9.64
C LYS A 42 -24.20 13.75 -8.94
N ASP A 43 -25.29 13.12 -9.37
CA ASP A 43 -26.64 13.41 -8.89
C ASP A 43 -27.00 12.66 -7.59
N ASP A 44 -26.45 11.46 -7.40
CA ASP A 44 -26.64 10.61 -6.22
C ASP A 44 -25.31 9.95 -5.80
N PRO A 45 -24.36 10.72 -5.22
CA PRO A 45 -23.06 10.20 -4.84
C PRO A 45 -23.15 9.11 -3.78
N ASP A 46 -24.05 9.24 -2.80
CA ASP A 46 -24.22 8.25 -1.74
C ASP A 46 -24.77 6.92 -2.29
N GLY A 47 -25.80 6.98 -3.14
CA GLY A 47 -26.32 5.77 -3.78
C GLY A 47 -25.29 5.11 -4.69
N PHE A 48 -24.55 5.89 -5.49
CA PHE A 48 -23.52 5.39 -6.38
C PHE A 48 -22.37 4.71 -5.62
N TRP A 49 -21.72 5.43 -4.70
CA TRP A 49 -20.58 4.87 -3.96
C TRP A 49 -21.00 3.79 -2.96
N GLY A 50 -22.18 3.91 -2.37
CA GLY A 50 -22.72 2.90 -1.46
C GLY A 50 -23.04 1.57 -2.14
N GLU A 51 -23.47 1.57 -3.39
CA GLU A 51 -23.64 0.35 -4.18
C GLU A 51 -22.28 -0.30 -4.46
N LEU A 52 -21.35 0.45 -5.03
CA LEU A 52 -20.02 -0.05 -5.38
C LEU A 52 -19.26 -0.59 -4.17
N ALA A 53 -19.35 0.07 -3.02
CA ALA A 53 -18.73 -0.38 -1.78
C ALA A 53 -19.24 -1.74 -1.30
N ARG A 54 -20.55 -2.01 -1.45
CA ARG A 54 -21.16 -3.29 -1.04
C ARG A 54 -20.87 -4.42 -2.03
N GLU A 55 -20.75 -4.09 -3.31
CA GLU A 55 -20.52 -5.09 -4.36
C GLU A 55 -19.05 -5.50 -4.50
N ASN A 56 -18.12 -4.58 -4.21
CA ASN A 56 -16.69 -4.79 -4.51
C ASN A 56 -15.83 -5.06 -3.28
N LEU A 57 -16.31 -4.75 -2.07
CA LEU A 57 -15.58 -4.96 -0.83
C LEU A 57 -16.32 -5.92 0.10
N ASP A 58 -15.55 -6.76 0.77
CA ASP A 58 -16.01 -7.68 1.81
C ASP A 58 -15.97 -6.94 3.15
N TRP A 59 -17.13 -6.86 3.81
CA TRP A 59 -17.34 -6.19 5.09
C TRP A 59 -17.57 -7.23 6.19
N PHE A 60 -16.91 -7.06 7.33
CA PHE A 60 -17.22 -7.82 8.54
C PHE A 60 -18.48 -7.28 9.23
N GLU A 61 -18.63 -5.95 9.24
CA GLU A 61 -19.83 -5.25 9.69
C GLU A 61 -20.22 -4.26 8.58
N PRO A 62 -21.48 -4.26 8.09
CA PRO A 62 -21.91 -3.35 7.04
C PRO A 62 -21.94 -1.90 7.54
N PHE A 63 -21.63 -0.94 6.67
CA PHE A 63 -21.73 0.48 7.01
C PHE A 63 -23.18 0.97 7.07
N GLU A 64 -23.40 1.98 7.92
CA GLU A 64 -24.72 2.59 8.14
C GLU A 64 -24.92 3.84 7.27
N GLN A 65 -23.87 4.64 7.07
CA GLN A 65 -23.91 5.86 6.25
C GLN A 65 -22.78 5.84 5.22
N VAL A 66 -23.06 6.32 4.00
CA VAL A 66 -22.07 6.32 2.90
C VAL A 66 -21.10 7.48 3.03
N SER A 67 -21.61 8.69 3.29
CA SER A 67 -20.78 9.85 3.59
C SER A 67 -21.34 10.61 4.81
N GLU A 68 -20.44 11.18 5.61
CA GLU A 68 -20.78 12.02 6.76
C GLU A 68 -19.84 13.23 6.81
N GLY A 69 -20.40 14.43 6.97
CA GLY A 69 -19.64 15.68 7.12
C GLY A 69 -19.20 16.33 5.81
N ASP A 70 -18.62 17.51 5.93
CA ASP A 70 -18.18 18.34 4.81
C ASP A 70 -16.65 18.35 4.68
N MET A 71 -16.16 18.60 3.47
CA MET A 71 -14.72 18.75 3.24
C MET A 71 -14.13 19.87 4.12
N PRO A 72 -12.97 19.65 4.76
CA PRO A 72 -12.05 18.53 4.58
C PRO A 72 -12.27 17.33 5.53
N ASP A 73 -13.30 17.35 6.36
CA ASP A 73 -13.52 16.39 7.45
C ASP A 73 -14.51 15.26 7.09
N THR A 74 -14.84 15.11 5.80
CA THR A 74 -15.75 14.08 5.30
C THR A 74 -15.24 12.68 5.61
N LYS A 75 -16.11 11.85 6.17
CA LYS A 75 -15.90 10.42 6.42
C LYS A 75 -16.72 9.58 5.45
N TRP A 76 -16.24 8.39 5.14
CA TRP A 76 -16.87 7.46 4.22
C TRP A 76 -17.18 6.13 4.89
N PHE A 77 -18.38 5.60 4.62
CA PHE A 77 -18.83 4.28 5.05
C PHE A 77 -18.82 4.11 6.58
N THR A 78 -19.30 5.11 7.33
CA THR A 78 -19.26 5.09 8.80
C THR A 78 -20.13 3.97 9.38
N GLY A 79 -19.68 3.40 10.50
CA GLY A 79 -20.25 2.19 11.10
C GLY A 79 -19.78 0.88 10.44
N GLY A 80 -19.17 0.93 9.26
CA GLY A 80 -18.68 -0.26 8.57
C GLY A 80 -17.32 -0.71 9.11
N LYS A 81 -17.12 -2.03 9.21
CA LYS A 81 -15.83 -2.63 9.54
C LYS A 81 -15.37 -3.61 8.48
N LEU A 82 -14.10 -3.50 8.13
CA LEU A 82 -13.44 -4.32 7.12
C LEU A 82 -11.95 -4.48 7.44
N ASN A 83 -11.23 -5.20 6.60
CA ASN A 83 -9.78 -5.23 6.62
C ASN A 83 -9.23 -5.28 5.18
N VAL A 84 -8.22 -4.45 4.88
CA VAL A 84 -7.61 -4.41 3.54
C VAL A 84 -7.01 -5.75 3.17
N THR A 85 -6.27 -6.37 4.08
CA THR A 85 -5.60 -7.65 3.82
C THR A 85 -6.59 -8.78 3.59
N HIS A 86 -7.74 -8.78 4.27
CA HIS A 86 -8.83 -9.73 3.97
C HIS A 86 -9.33 -9.59 2.53
N ASN A 87 -9.58 -8.36 2.10
CA ASN A 87 -10.03 -8.04 0.75
C ASN A 87 -8.94 -8.30 -0.32
N CYS A 88 -7.68 -8.13 0.02
CA CYS A 88 -6.56 -8.34 -0.91
C CYS A 88 -6.06 -9.79 -0.96
N LEU A 89 -6.33 -10.62 0.06
CA LEU A 89 -5.79 -11.98 0.17
C LEU A 89 -6.85 -13.02 0.51
N ASP A 90 -7.44 -12.95 1.71
CA ASP A 90 -8.24 -14.03 2.30
C ASP A 90 -9.43 -14.43 1.42
N ARG A 91 -10.21 -13.47 0.90
CA ARG A 91 -11.36 -13.77 0.01
C ARG A 91 -10.98 -14.48 -1.28
N HIS A 92 -9.72 -14.37 -1.71
CA HIS A 92 -9.21 -15.02 -2.92
C HIS A 92 -8.76 -16.47 -2.67
N LEU A 93 -8.68 -16.91 -1.41
CA LEU A 93 -8.29 -18.28 -1.06
C LEU A 93 -9.42 -19.30 -1.24
N GLU A 94 -10.67 -18.84 -1.31
CA GLU A 94 -11.86 -19.69 -1.41
C GLU A 94 -12.22 -20.07 -2.86
N ASN A 95 -11.41 -19.65 -3.84
CA ASN A 95 -11.64 -19.94 -5.25
C ASN A 95 -10.33 -20.28 -5.99
N TRP A 96 -10.41 -20.37 -7.32
CA TRP A 96 -9.27 -20.72 -8.17
C TRP A 96 -8.06 -19.79 -7.99
N ARG A 97 -8.29 -18.51 -7.58
CA ARG A 97 -7.22 -17.53 -7.33
C ARG A 97 -6.28 -17.95 -6.22
N LYS A 98 -6.66 -18.87 -5.32
CA LYS A 98 -5.77 -19.47 -4.32
C LYS A 98 -4.42 -19.89 -4.89
N ASN A 99 -4.44 -20.45 -6.11
CA ASN A 99 -3.25 -20.91 -6.84
C ASN A 99 -2.75 -19.91 -7.90
N LYS A 100 -3.45 -18.80 -8.16
CA LYS A 100 -2.99 -17.73 -9.07
C LYS A 100 -1.78 -17.03 -8.46
N ALA A 101 -0.84 -16.61 -9.29
CA ALA A 101 0.24 -15.71 -8.89
C ALA A 101 -0.37 -14.38 -8.39
N ALA A 102 -0.05 -14.01 -7.15
CA ALA A 102 -0.40 -12.73 -6.56
C ALA A 102 0.73 -11.71 -6.76
N ILE A 103 1.98 -12.15 -6.58
CA ILE A 103 3.17 -11.36 -6.85
C ILE A 103 4.09 -12.17 -7.76
N ILE A 104 4.46 -11.57 -8.89
CA ILE A 104 5.55 -12.02 -9.75
C ILE A 104 6.68 -11.00 -9.55
N TRP A 105 7.72 -11.42 -8.85
CA TRP A 105 8.82 -10.55 -8.49
C TRP A 105 10.06 -10.87 -9.32
N GLU A 106 10.69 -9.81 -9.84
CA GLU A 106 11.95 -9.84 -10.56
C GLU A 106 12.91 -8.84 -9.89
N GLY A 107 14.00 -9.37 -9.34
CA GLY A 107 15.06 -8.61 -8.71
C GLY A 107 16.07 -8.10 -9.73
N GLU A 108 16.74 -7.00 -9.40
CA GLU A 108 17.76 -6.39 -10.27
C GLU A 108 18.91 -7.35 -10.67
N PRO A 109 19.43 -8.22 -9.79
CA PRO A 109 20.40 -9.26 -10.18
C PRO A 109 19.86 -10.37 -11.08
N GLY A 110 18.56 -10.36 -11.42
CA GLY A 110 17.87 -11.39 -12.20
C GLY A 110 17.31 -12.54 -11.37
N ASP A 111 17.37 -12.45 -10.03
CA ASP A 111 16.66 -13.39 -9.16
C ASP A 111 15.15 -13.17 -9.24
N THR A 112 14.37 -14.24 -9.21
CA THR A 112 12.91 -14.17 -9.36
C THR A 112 12.20 -14.98 -8.30
N ARG A 113 10.97 -14.57 -7.97
CA ARG A 113 10.11 -15.27 -7.03
C ARG A 113 8.66 -15.08 -7.43
N VAL A 114 7.89 -16.16 -7.42
CA VAL A 114 6.44 -16.09 -7.58
C VAL A 114 5.80 -16.47 -6.26
N LEU A 115 4.94 -15.59 -5.74
CA LEU A 115 4.08 -15.87 -4.61
C LEU A 115 2.65 -16.01 -5.11
N ARG A 116 2.06 -17.19 -4.94
CA ARG A 116 0.61 -17.37 -5.16
C ARG A 116 -0.15 -16.72 -4.01
N TYR A 117 -1.45 -16.46 -4.18
CA TYR A 117 -2.28 -15.88 -3.12
C TYR A 117 -2.15 -16.63 -1.78
N GLN A 118 -2.17 -17.97 -1.79
CA GLN A 118 -1.99 -18.76 -0.56
C GLN A 118 -0.59 -18.65 0.05
N ASP A 119 0.44 -18.45 -0.78
CA ASP A 119 1.81 -18.34 -0.29
C ASP A 119 2.01 -16.95 0.35
N LEU A 120 1.54 -15.91 -0.33
CA LEU A 120 1.56 -14.53 0.17
C LEU A 120 0.75 -14.39 1.46
N HIS A 121 -0.45 -14.98 1.54
CA HIS A 121 -1.26 -14.99 2.75
C HIS A 121 -0.55 -15.59 3.96
N ARG A 122 0.13 -16.73 3.78
CA ARG A 122 0.91 -17.37 4.86
C ARG A 122 2.06 -16.49 5.33
N GLU A 123 2.81 -15.89 4.42
CA GLU A 123 3.91 -14.98 4.78
C GLU A 123 3.39 -13.73 5.50
N VAL A 124 2.28 -13.16 5.04
CA VAL A 124 1.63 -12.02 5.71
C VAL A 124 1.13 -12.38 7.10
N CYS A 125 0.52 -13.56 7.28
CA CYS A 125 0.08 -14.02 8.60
C CYS A 125 1.25 -14.25 9.57
N ARG A 126 2.34 -14.84 9.09
CA ARG A 126 3.57 -14.99 9.89
C ARG A 126 4.09 -13.64 10.35
N PHE A 127 4.28 -12.72 9.42
CA PHE A 127 4.86 -11.44 9.78
C PHE A 127 3.91 -10.58 10.62
N ALA A 128 2.59 -10.69 10.43
CA ALA A 128 1.60 -10.08 11.32
C ALA A 128 1.72 -10.59 12.76
N ASN A 129 1.93 -11.90 12.94
CA ASN A 129 2.18 -12.49 14.25
C ASN A 129 3.53 -12.06 14.84
N VAL A 130 4.57 -11.91 14.02
CA VAL A 130 5.86 -11.34 14.43
C VAL A 130 5.68 -9.91 14.94
N LEU A 131 4.96 -9.05 14.21
CA LEU A 131 4.68 -7.68 14.65
C LEU A 131 3.98 -7.65 16.02
N LYS A 132 2.97 -8.52 16.22
CA LYS A 132 2.29 -8.68 17.52
C LYS A 132 3.25 -9.13 18.63
N GLN A 133 4.12 -10.11 18.37
CA GLN A 133 5.13 -10.58 19.33
C GLN A 133 6.14 -9.48 19.69
N LEU A 134 6.46 -8.60 18.73
CA LEU A 134 7.31 -7.45 18.95
C LEU A 134 6.58 -6.29 19.67
N GLY A 135 5.29 -6.42 20.00
CA GLY A 135 4.52 -5.46 20.78
C GLY A 135 3.81 -4.39 19.95
N ILE A 136 3.65 -4.59 18.64
CA ILE A 136 2.88 -3.69 17.79
C ILE A 136 1.39 -3.96 17.96
N GLU A 137 0.65 -2.89 18.27
CA GLU A 137 -0.80 -2.91 18.46
C GLU A 137 -1.53 -2.14 17.34
N THR A 138 -2.85 -2.27 17.28
CA THR A 138 -3.69 -1.47 16.37
C THR A 138 -3.44 0.02 16.57
N GLY A 139 -3.20 0.76 15.48
CA GLY A 139 -2.93 2.20 15.51
C GLY A 139 -1.46 2.58 15.72
N ASP A 140 -0.57 1.62 16.03
CA ASP A 140 0.87 1.88 16.09
C ASP A 140 1.46 2.13 14.71
N ARG A 141 2.47 3.00 14.63
CA ARG A 141 3.13 3.35 13.36
C ARG A 141 4.37 2.50 13.15
N VAL A 142 4.47 1.90 11.98
CA VAL A 142 5.59 1.06 11.55
C VAL A 142 6.21 1.65 10.30
N THR A 143 7.48 2.03 10.38
CA THR A 143 8.23 2.54 9.22
C THR A 143 8.74 1.38 8.36
N LEU A 144 8.50 1.43 7.06
CA LEU A 144 9.06 0.48 6.08
C LEU A 144 10.10 1.20 5.22
N TYR A 145 11.37 0.87 5.42
CA TYR A 145 12.51 1.43 4.68
C TYR A 145 13.27 0.28 3.98
N MET A 146 12.67 -0.25 2.92
CA MET A 146 13.13 -1.48 2.24
C MET A 146 13.34 -1.25 0.75
N PRO A 147 14.13 -2.10 0.07
CA PRO A 147 14.16 -2.13 -1.37
C PRO A 147 12.87 -2.76 -1.93
N MET A 148 12.69 -2.72 -3.25
CA MET A 148 11.57 -3.38 -3.95
C MET A 148 11.73 -4.91 -3.95
N ILE A 149 11.47 -5.53 -2.80
CA ILE A 149 11.54 -6.98 -2.53
C ILE A 149 10.17 -7.49 -2.04
N PRO A 150 9.85 -8.79 -2.17
CA PRO A 150 8.56 -9.34 -1.74
C PRO A 150 8.24 -9.06 -0.27
N GLU A 151 9.26 -9.03 0.59
CA GLU A 151 9.15 -8.72 2.02
C GLU A 151 8.56 -7.33 2.28
N LEU A 152 8.74 -6.36 1.38
CA LEU A 152 8.12 -5.03 1.48
C LEU A 152 6.59 -5.12 1.38
N ALA A 153 6.06 -5.83 0.38
CA ALA A 153 4.63 -6.05 0.24
C ALA A 153 4.07 -6.88 1.40
N ILE A 154 4.82 -7.90 1.85
CA ILE A 154 4.45 -8.72 3.01
C ILE A 154 4.34 -7.85 4.27
N ALA A 155 5.32 -6.98 4.54
CA ALA A 155 5.31 -6.09 5.71
C ALA A 155 4.16 -5.07 5.65
N MET A 156 3.92 -4.47 4.48
CA MET A 156 2.83 -3.53 4.24
C MET A 156 1.46 -4.17 4.57
N LEU A 157 1.20 -5.35 4.02
CA LEU A 157 -0.05 -6.10 4.24
C LEU A 157 -0.15 -6.67 5.66
N ALA A 158 0.96 -7.03 6.29
CA ALA A 158 0.96 -7.48 7.69
C ALA A 158 0.59 -6.35 8.65
N CYS A 159 1.10 -5.13 8.43
CA CYS A 159 0.68 -3.95 9.19
C CYS A 159 -0.83 -3.72 9.06
N ALA A 160 -1.34 -3.70 7.83
CA ALA A 160 -2.77 -3.52 7.56
C ALA A 160 -3.63 -4.65 8.16
N ARG A 161 -3.12 -5.89 8.20
CA ARG A 161 -3.83 -7.04 8.77
C ARG A 161 -4.13 -6.87 10.25
N ILE A 162 -3.20 -6.28 11.00
CA ILE A 162 -3.32 -6.09 12.45
C ILE A 162 -3.78 -4.69 12.84
N GLY A 163 -4.01 -3.81 11.86
CA GLY A 163 -4.40 -2.42 12.08
C GLY A 163 -3.26 -1.48 12.45
N ALA A 164 -2.01 -1.88 12.26
CA ALA A 164 -0.87 -0.97 12.37
C ALA A 164 -0.81 -0.06 11.13
N VAL A 165 -0.43 1.20 11.34
CA VAL A 165 -0.32 2.22 10.31
C VAL A 165 1.08 2.16 9.71
N HIS A 166 1.21 1.64 8.49
CA HIS A 166 2.52 1.61 7.85
C HIS A 166 2.90 2.99 7.29
N SER A 167 4.19 3.32 7.37
CA SER A 167 4.77 4.53 6.78
C SER A 167 5.96 4.14 5.91
N ILE A 168 5.75 4.10 4.60
CA ILE A 168 6.78 3.68 3.65
C ILE A 168 7.69 4.86 3.31
N ILE A 169 8.99 4.63 3.40
CA ILE A 169 10.03 5.59 3.04
C ILE A 169 10.84 4.99 1.91
N PHE A 170 10.94 5.72 0.79
CA PHE A 170 11.75 5.30 -0.35
C PHE A 170 13.19 4.99 0.07
N GLY A 171 13.68 3.79 -0.25
CA GLY A 171 14.99 3.27 0.18
C GLY A 171 16.21 4.09 -0.27
N GLY A 172 16.03 5.13 -1.08
CA GLY A 172 17.07 6.06 -1.49
C GLY A 172 17.19 7.34 -0.65
N PHE A 173 16.43 7.49 0.42
CA PHE A 173 16.47 8.69 1.27
C PHE A 173 17.64 8.69 2.25
N SER A 174 18.01 9.88 2.73
CA SER A 174 19.08 10.02 3.73
C SER A 174 18.61 9.59 5.12
N ALA A 175 19.56 9.28 6.00
CA ALA A 175 19.27 8.98 7.41
C ALA A 175 18.48 10.11 8.11
N ASP A 176 18.78 11.37 7.80
CA ASP A 176 18.03 12.52 8.34
C ASP A 176 16.58 12.53 7.85
N ALA A 177 16.35 12.24 6.57
CA ALA A 177 15.01 12.17 6.01
C ALA A 177 14.19 11.00 6.58
N VAL A 178 14.85 9.89 6.93
CA VAL A 178 14.23 8.77 7.65
C VAL A 178 13.88 9.20 9.08
N ALA A 179 14.81 9.85 9.79
CA ALA A 179 14.60 10.29 11.17
C ALA A 179 13.46 11.30 11.31
N GLU A 180 13.38 12.29 10.40
CA GLU A 180 12.28 13.27 10.40
C GLU A 180 10.91 12.61 10.30
N ARG A 181 10.78 11.58 9.46
CA ARG A 181 9.53 10.85 9.24
C ARG A 181 9.20 9.92 10.40
N ASN A 182 10.20 9.22 10.95
CA ASN A 182 10.02 8.42 12.16
C ASN A 182 9.50 9.27 13.32
N ASN A 183 10.10 10.45 13.51
CA ASN A 183 9.70 11.38 14.56
C ASN A 183 8.30 11.95 14.34
N ASP A 184 7.96 12.35 13.12
CA ASP A 184 6.63 12.90 12.84
C ASP A 184 5.54 11.83 13.02
N ALA A 185 5.78 10.60 12.53
CA ALA A 185 4.87 9.48 12.67
C ALA A 185 4.85 8.89 14.10
N GLN A 186 5.82 9.24 14.95
CA GLN A 186 6.08 8.55 16.22
C GLN A 186 6.14 7.04 16.02
N ALA A 187 6.95 6.60 15.05
CA ALA A 187 7.07 5.19 14.67
C ALA A 187 7.72 4.39 15.79
N LYS A 188 7.16 3.22 16.13
CA LYS A 188 7.67 2.31 17.17
C LYS A 188 8.65 1.28 16.63
N LEU A 189 8.52 0.91 15.36
CA LEU A 189 9.32 -0.13 14.73
C LEU A 189 9.71 0.29 13.31
N VAL A 190 10.93 -0.06 12.91
CA VAL A 190 11.42 0.07 11.53
C VAL A 190 11.65 -1.31 10.93
N VAL A 191 11.13 -1.57 9.74
CA VAL A 191 11.50 -2.74 8.93
C VAL A 191 12.42 -2.26 7.80
N THR A 192 13.57 -2.90 7.66
CA THR A 192 14.60 -2.56 6.67
C THR A 192 15.28 -3.82 6.11
N ALA A 193 16.27 -3.66 5.24
CA ALA A 193 17.17 -4.72 4.81
C ALA A 193 18.62 -4.39 5.15
N ASP A 194 19.50 -5.38 5.07
CA ASP A 194 20.95 -5.17 5.17
C ASP A 194 21.44 -4.13 4.14
N ALA A 195 21.14 -4.39 2.86
CA ALA A 195 21.29 -3.48 1.75
C ALA A 195 20.26 -3.81 0.64
N GLY A 196 20.12 -2.92 -0.33
CA GLY A 196 19.30 -3.13 -1.53
C GLY A 196 20.11 -2.95 -2.80
N TRP A 197 19.73 -3.63 -3.88
CA TRP A 197 20.28 -3.36 -5.20
C TRP A 197 19.65 -2.11 -5.79
N ARG A 198 20.50 -1.21 -6.31
CA ARG A 198 20.07 -0.06 -7.09
C ARG A 198 21.11 0.31 -8.13
N ARG A 199 20.76 0.17 -9.41
CA ARG A 199 21.64 0.49 -10.56
C ARG A 199 22.96 -0.28 -10.51
N GLY A 200 22.88 -1.56 -10.18
CA GLY A 200 23.97 -2.53 -10.13
C GLY A 200 24.88 -2.36 -8.91
N LYS A 201 24.48 -1.57 -7.91
CA LYS A 201 25.25 -1.32 -6.70
C LYS A 201 24.44 -1.63 -5.46
N GLU A 202 25.11 -2.09 -4.41
CA GLU A 202 24.54 -2.24 -3.08
C GLU A 202 24.37 -0.87 -2.43
N LEU A 203 23.17 -0.63 -1.93
CA LEU A 203 22.81 0.55 -1.14
C LEU A 203 22.63 0.12 0.32
N PRO A 204 23.53 0.49 1.24
CA PRO A 204 23.51 -0.01 2.63
C PRO A 204 22.37 0.63 3.43
N LEU A 205 21.23 -0.06 3.47
CA LEU A 205 20.00 0.44 4.09
C LEU A 205 20.06 0.40 5.62
N LYS A 206 20.63 -0.66 6.20
CA LYS A 206 20.77 -0.78 7.66
C LYS A 206 21.66 0.31 8.25
N GLU A 207 22.76 0.68 7.59
CA GLU A 207 23.60 1.79 8.03
C GLU A 207 22.84 3.14 8.06
N ALA A 208 21.98 3.38 7.07
CA ALA A 208 21.15 4.58 7.03
C ALA A 208 20.10 4.56 8.15
N VAL A 209 19.52 3.39 8.45
CA VAL A 209 18.62 3.21 9.59
C VAL A 209 19.36 3.49 10.89
N ASP A 210 20.51 2.88 11.16
CA ASP A 210 21.26 3.08 12.41
C ASP A 210 21.54 4.55 12.69
N LYS A 211 22.02 5.29 11.68
CA LYS A 211 22.25 6.75 11.77
C LYS A 211 20.95 7.52 12.04
N SER A 212 19.82 7.07 11.50
CA SER A 212 18.52 7.72 11.74
C SER A 212 18.01 7.51 13.17
N LEU A 213 18.35 6.38 13.80
CA LEU A 213 17.88 6.02 15.13
C LEU A 213 18.51 6.88 16.23
N GLU A 214 19.71 7.41 16.00
CA GLU A 214 20.32 8.43 16.87
C GLU A 214 19.40 9.65 17.11
N LYS A 215 18.48 9.90 16.16
CA LYS A 215 17.53 11.01 16.18
C LYS A 215 16.07 10.57 16.25
N SER A 216 15.78 9.27 16.38
CA SER A 216 14.42 8.70 16.32
C SER A 216 14.06 7.97 17.62
N PRO A 217 13.90 8.66 18.77
CA PRO A 217 13.78 8.02 20.08
C PRO A 217 12.50 7.20 20.28
N SER A 218 11.49 7.38 19.42
CA SER A 218 10.26 6.56 19.46
C SER A 218 10.46 5.14 18.93
N VAL A 219 11.51 4.90 18.14
CA VAL A 219 11.75 3.60 17.53
C VAL A 219 12.44 2.69 18.54
N GLU A 220 11.75 1.63 18.92
CA GLU A 220 12.18 0.69 19.95
C GLU A 220 12.87 -0.54 19.33
N LYS A 221 12.43 -0.97 18.15
CA LYS A 221 12.89 -2.21 17.50
C LYS A 221 13.09 -2.04 16.00
N VAL A 222 13.98 -2.85 15.44
CA VAL A 222 14.29 -2.91 14.02
C VAL A 222 14.21 -4.35 13.54
N VAL A 223 13.49 -4.60 12.45
CA VAL A 223 13.52 -5.88 11.74
C VAL A 223 14.33 -5.73 10.47
N VAL A 224 15.30 -6.62 10.25
CA VAL A 224 16.26 -6.54 9.15
C VAL A 224 16.13 -7.76 8.23
N VAL A 225 15.84 -7.54 6.96
CA VAL A 225 15.89 -8.57 5.91
C VAL A 225 17.33 -8.74 5.43
N ARG A 226 17.82 -9.98 5.36
CA ARG A 226 19.11 -10.27 4.73
C ARG A 226 18.91 -10.42 3.22
N ARG A 227 19.07 -9.34 2.45
CA ARG A 227 18.81 -9.29 1.00
C ARG A 227 20.08 -9.51 0.17
N THR A 228 21.19 -8.93 0.58
CA THR A 228 22.46 -8.94 -0.17
C THR A 228 23.53 -9.76 0.52
N GLY A 229 23.46 -9.91 1.84
CA GLY A 229 24.55 -10.42 2.66
C GLY A 229 25.59 -9.36 3.00
N TYR A 230 25.29 -8.08 2.77
CA TYR A 230 26.12 -6.95 3.20
C TYR A 230 26.35 -7.00 4.72
N GLU A 231 27.59 -6.79 5.15
CA GLU A 231 27.94 -6.86 6.57
C GLU A 231 27.35 -5.66 7.32
N VAL A 232 26.52 -5.93 8.32
CA VAL A 232 25.82 -4.90 9.09
C VAL A 232 25.95 -5.17 10.58
N GLU A 233 26.02 -4.09 11.36
CA GLU A 233 25.91 -4.18 12.81
C GLU A 233 24.47 -4.50 13.22
N MET A 234 24.30 -5.48 14.10
CA MET A 234 23.01 -5.85 14.70
C MET A 234 23.10 -5.59 16.20
N VAL A 235 22.34 -4.62 16.70
CA VAL A 235 22.33 -4.24 18.11
C VAL A 235 21.42 -5.20 18.90
N PRO A 236 21.94 -5.92 19.91
CA PRO A 236 21.14 -6.84 20.72
C PRO A 236 19.90 -6.18 21.32
N ASP A 237 18.81 -6.94 21.42
CA ASP A 237 17.50 -6.54 21.95
C ASP A 237 16.77 -5.42 21.17
N ARG A 238 17.43 -4.77 20.22
CA ARG A 238 16.85 -3.77 19.30
C ARG A 238 16.66 -4.33 17.90
N ASP A 239 17.67 -4.99 17.34
CA ASP A 239 17.69 -5.44 15.95
C ASP A 239 17.46 -6.95 15.84
N TYR A 240 16.54 -7.35 14.97
CA TYR A 240 16.15 -8.75 14.77
C TYR A 240 16.21 -9.11 13.30
N TRP A 241 16.71 -10.30 12.98
CA TRP A 241 16.68 -10.80 11.62
C TRP A 241 15.28 -11.27 11.23
N TRP A 242 14.80 -10.81 10.08
CA TRP A 242 13.50 -11.20 9.51
C TRP A 242 13.35 -12.72 9.42
N HIS A 243 14.33 -13.41 8.83
CA HIS A 243 14.25 -14.85 8.59
C HIS A 243 14.19 -15.67 9.89
N GLU A 244 14.87 -15.23 10.94
CA GLU A 244 14.84 -15.88 12.26
C GLU A 244 13.48 -15.66 12.94
N LEU A 245 12.91 -14.45 12.86
CA LEU A 245 11.58 -14.15 13.42
C LEU A 245 10.46 -14.90 12.69
N MET A 246 10.59 -15.06 11.38
CA MET A 246 9.62 -15.77 10.56
C MET A 246 9.67 -17.29 10.79
N GLU A 247 10.83 -17.81 11.22
CA GLU A 247 11.00 -19.21 11.58
C GLU A 247 10.24 -19.52 12.88
N GLY A 248 9.15 -20.28 12.77
CA GLY A 248 8.31 -20.64 13.92
C GLY A 248 7.11 -19.71 14.17
N ALA A 249 6.99 -18.60 13.44
CA ALA A 249 5.77 -17.79 13.45
C ALA A 249 4.59 -18.59 12.87
N SER A 250 3.42 -18.47 13.49
CA SER A 250 2.20 -19.12 13.01
C SER A 250 1.79 -18.56 11.65
N ILE A 251 1.35 -19.44 10.75
CA ILE A 251 0.76 -19.08 9.45
C ILE A 251 -0.71 -18.66 9.57
N GLU A 252 -1.29 -18.74 10.77
CA GLU A 252 -2.66 -18.34 11.05
C GLU A 252 -2.63 -17.04 11.85
N CYS A 253 -3.28 -16.01 11.32
CA CYS A 253 -3.47 -14.73 11.99
C CYS A 253 -4.81 -14.20 11.52
N GLU A 254 -5.83 -14.09 12.36
CA GLU A 254 -7.10 -13.50 11.93
C GLU A 254 -6.92 -12.02 11.55
N ALA A 255 -7.58 -11.58 10.48
CA ALA A 255 -7.58 -10.18 10.08
C ALA A 255 -8.42 -9.35 11.06
N THR A 256 -7.82 -8.33 11.67
CA THR A 256 -8.51 -7.49 12.65
C THR A 256 -9.64 -6.72 11.95
N PRO A 257 -10.89 -6.77 12.41
CA PRO A 257 -11.95 -5.88 11.94
C PRO A 257 -11.62 -4.44 12.35
N LEU A 258 -11.48 -3.55 11.37
CA LEU A 258 -11.13 -2.14 11.56
C LEU A 258 -12.25 -1.26 11.03
N ASP A 259 -12.50 -0.13 11.69
CA ASP A 259 -13.42 0.89 11.19
C ASP A 259 -13.01 1.34 9.78
N SER A 260 -13.99 1.68 8.95
CA SER A 260 -13.79 2.24 7.61
C SER A 260 -12.83 3.42 7.59
N GLU A 261 -12.91 4.27 8.62
CA GLU A 261 -12.09 5.46 8.85
C GLU A 261 -10.79 5.18 9.63
N HIS A 262 -10.48 3.91 9.92
CA HIS A 262 -9.21 3.56 10.57
C HIS A 262 -8.03 3.97 9.68
N PRO A 263 -7.00 4.66 10.22
CA PRO A 263 -5.80 5.00 9.46
C PRO A 263 -5.12 3.77 8.88
N LEU A 264 -5.01 3.71 7.55
CA LEU A 264 -4.34 2.60 6.87
C LEU A 264 -2.83 2.85 6.79
N PHE A 265 -2.45 4.04 6.32
CA PHE A 265 -1.05 4.40 6.14
C PHE A 265 -0.81 5.90 6.20
N ILE A 266 0.47 6.25 6.39
CA ILE A 266 1.00 7.60 6.24
C ILE A 266 2.04 7.58 5.12
N LEU A 267 1.85 8.43 4.12
CA LEU A 267 2.81 8.61 3.03
C LEU A 267 3.33 10.04 3.00
N TYR A 268 4.62 10.20 3.25
CA TYR A 268 5.24 11.51 3.35
C TYR A 268 5.54 12.12 1.98
N THR A 269 5.06 13.34 1.78
CA THR A 269 5.31 14.13 0.56
C THR A 269 6.22 15.33 0.85
N SER A 270 6.91 15.82 -0.19
CA SER A 270 7.70 17.05 -0.09
C SER A 270 6.78 18.26 0.05
N GLY A 271 6.70 18.84 1.25
CA GLY A 271 5.97 20.08 1.48
C GLY A 271 6.72 21.30 0.95
N SER A 272 5.99 22.34 0.55
CA SER A 272 6.57 23.65 0.16
C SER A 272 7.29 24.38 1.30
N THR A 273 7.08 23.94 2.55
CA THR A 273 7.55 24.59 3.79
C THR A 273 8.77 23.90 4.42
N GLY A 274 9.41 22.98 3.72
CA GLY A 274 10.66 22.32 4.15
C GLY A 274 10.49 21.09 5.04
N LYS A 275 9.45 21.02 5.89
CA LYS A 275 9.11 19.80 6.65
C LYS A 275 8.28 18.82 5.80
N PRO A 276 8.56 17.51 5.83
CA PRO A 276 7.74 16.53 5.13
C PRO A 276 6.34 16.48 5.75
N LYS A 277 5.31 16.34 4.90
CA LYS A 277 3.90 16.26 5.32
C LYS A 277 3.41 14.82 5.19
N GLY A 278 3.00 14.21 6.30
CA GLY A 278 2.41 12.88 6.31
C GLY A 278 0.99 12.91 5.77
N VAL A 279 0.78 12.44 4.55
CA VAL A 279 -0.56 12.27 3.98
C VAL A 279 -1.14 10.99 4.54
N LEU A 280 -2.26 11.08 5.23
CA LEU A 280 -2.95 9.94 5.82
C LEU A 280 -4.09 9.49 4.89
N HIS A 281 -4.16 8.19 4.64
CA HIS A 281 -5.31 7.56 3.99
C HIS A 281 -6.02 6.62 4.98
N THR A 282 -7.34 6.68 4.99
CA THR A 282 -8.20 5.77 5.76
C THR A 282 -8.54 4.52 4.93
N THR A 283 -9.09 3.51 5.59
CA THR A 283 -9.13 2.14 5.09
C THR A 283 -10.13 1.94 3.94
N ALA A 284 -11.42 2.20 4.15
CA ALA A 284 -12.45 1.81 3.18
C ALA A 284 -12.44 2.65 1.91
N GLY A 285 -12.41 3.98 2.06
CA GLY A 285 -12.44 4.91 0.93
C GLY A 285 -11.25 4.71 0.00
N TYR A 286 -10.05 4.54 0.56
CA TYR A 286 -8.84 4.27 -0.23
C TYR A 286 -8.92 2.93 -0.98
N LEU A 287 -9.33 1.85 -0.29
CA LEU A 287 -9.45 0.53 -0.90
C LEU A 287 -10.50 0.51 -2.02
N LEU A 288 -11.66 1.14 -1.81
CA LEU A 288 -12.67 1.25 -2.86
C LEU A 288 -12.14 2.04 -4.05
N GLY A 289 -11.54 3.22 -3.79
CA GLY A 289 -11.00 4.07 -4.83
C GLY A 289 -10.00 3.35 -5.72
N THR A 290 -9.01 2.68 -5.11
CA THR A 290 -7.99 1.91 -5.83
C THR A 290 -8.57 0.69 -6.55
N THR A 291 -9.56 0.01 -5.97
CA THR A 291 -10.28 -1.10 -6.62
C THR A 291 -10.99 -0.62 -7.89
N MET A 292 -11.75 0.48 -7.79
CA MET A 292 -12.55 0.95 -8.91
C MET A 292 -11.69 1.59 -10.01
N THR A 293 -10.67 2.37 -9.66
CA THR A 293 -9.76 2.93 -10.68
C THR A 293 -8.95 1.84 -11.37
N SER A 294 -8.54 0.78 -10.66
CA SER A 294 -7.89 -0.38 -11.28
C SER A 294 -8.78 -1.05 -12.32
N ARG A 295 -10.08 -1.19 -12.03
CA ARG A 295 -11.05 -1.78 -12.95
C ARG A 295 -11.44 -0.85 -14.09
N TRP A 296 -11.61 0.44 -13.85
CA TRP A 296 -12.14 1.36 -14.87
C TRP A 296 -11.06 2.00 -15.74
N VAL A 297 -9.90 2.32 -15.17
CA VAL A 297 -8.83 3.05 -15.89
C VAL A 297 -7.89 2.08 -16.60
N PHE A 298 -7.49 1.01 -15.92
CA PHE A 298 -6.61 -0.01 -16.49
C PHE A 298 -7.35 -1.19 -17.11
N ASP A 299 -8.68 -1.20 -17.01
CA ASP A 299 -9.55 -2.28 -17.47
C ASP A 299 -9.17 -3.68 -16.95
N LEU A 300 -8.53 -3.76 -15.77
CA LEU A 300 -7.94 -5.01 -15.28
C LEU A 300 -8.97 -6.13 -15.16
N LYS A 301 -8.64 -7.27 -15.77
CA LYS A 301 -9.39 -8.52 -15.72
C LYS A 301 -8.82 -9.49 -14.70
N ASP A 302 -9.60 -10.52 -14.41
CA ASP A 302 -9.29 -11.51 -13.39
C ASP A 302 -8.07 -12.37 -13.68
N ASP A 303 -7.71 -12.53 -14.94
CA ASP A 303 -6.58 -13.32 -15.45
C ASP A 303 -5.41 -12.45 -15.93
N ASP A 304 -5.55 -11.13 -15.89
CA ASP A 304 -4.48 -10.20 -16.25
C ASP A 304 -3.27 -10.33 -15.32
N THR A 305 -2.13 -9.98 -15.90
CA THR A 305 -0.87 -9.71 -15.20
C THR A 305 -0.56 -8.22 -15.34
N TYR A 306 -0.65 -7.50 -14.22
CA TYR A 306 -0.38 -6.07 -14.18
C TYR A 306 1.08 -5.81 -13.81
N TRP A 307 1.71 -4.82 -14.48
CA TRP A 307 3.08 -4.41 -14.20
C TRP A 307 3.17 -2.90 -14.04
N CYS A 308 3.20 -2.45 -12.78
CA CYS A 308 3.55 -1.09 -12.40
C CYS A 308 5.06 -1.00 -12.16
N THR A 309 5.75 -0.14 -12.91
CA THR A 309 7.21 0.06 -12.75
C THR A 309 7.53 1.09 -11.65
N ALA A 310 6.53 1.60 -10.95
CA ALA A 310 6.74 2.56 -9.87
C ALA A 310 7.29 1.87 -8.62
N ASP A 311 7.98 2.64 -7.79
CA ASP A 311 8.43 2.17 -6.48
C ASP A 311 7.29 2.32 -5.46
N ILE A 312 7.14 1.33 -4.57
CA ILE A 312 6.15 1.34 -3.50
C ILE A 312 6.37 2.52 -2.55
N GLY A 313 7.55 3.14 -2.48
CA GLY A 313 7.75 4.40 -1.73
C GLY A 313 6.96 5.61 -2.24
N TRP A 314 6.20 5.48 -3.33
CA TRP A 314 5.32 6.51 -3.89
C TRP A 314 3.87 6.05 -3.95
N ILE A 315 2.94 7.01 -4.03
CA ILE A 315 1.50 6.70 -4.02
C ILE A 315 1.07 5.81 -5.20
N THR A 316 1.78 5.88 -6.32
CA THR A 316 1.52 5.01 -7.48
C THR A 316 1.74 3.55 -7.10
N GLY A 317 2.88 3.21 -6.50
CA GLY A 317 3.18 1.83 -6.11
C GLY A 317 2.43 1.35 -4.86
N HIS A 318 1.91 2.26 -4.02
CA HIS A 318 0.97 1.88 -2.95
C HIS A 318 -0.37 1.43 -3.54
N SER A 319 -0.85 2.14 -4.57
CA SER A 319 -2.20 1.97 -5.12
C SER A 319 -2.29 0.93 -6.25
N TYR A 320 -1.23 0.76 -7.03
CA TYR A 320 -1.19 -0.01 -8.28
C TYR A 320 0.13 -0.79 -8.40
#